data_AF-A0AAV0S5R2-F1
#
_entry.id   AF-A0AAV0S5R2-F1
#
_cell.length_a   1.000
_cell.length_b   1.000
_cell.length_c   1.000
_cell.angle_alpha   90.00
_cell.angle_beta   90.00
_cell.angle_gamma   90.00
#
_symmetry.space_group_name_H-M   'P 1'
#
loop_
_entity.id
_entity.type
_entity.pdbx_description
1 polymer ?
#
loop_
_entity_poly.entity_id
_entity_poly.type
_entity_poly.pdbx_seq_one_letter_code
_entity_poly.pdbx_strand_id
1 'polypeptide(L)'
;MHCTAGVKTVEVTRKQNRVVVHGYVDPNRVLKRVKSTGKVAEFWPYVPQHLAYYPYAAGAYDKKAPAGFVRNVVQAFPATSSNAAPEENFVSFFSDDNVHACSVM
;
A
#
# COMPACT_ATOMS: atom_id res chain seq x y z
N MET A 1 5.03 29.61 10.85
CA MET A 1 4.46 28.56 10.00
C MET A 1 2.95 28.57 10.20
N HIS A 2 2.20 29.24 9.31
CA HIS A 2 0.73 29.23 9.42
C HIS A 2 0.22 27.85 9.04
N CYS A 3 -0.37 27.15 10.02
CA CYS A 3 -1.01 25.86 9.82
C CYS A 3 -2.17 26.04 8.84
N THR A 4 -2.20 25.20 7.81
CA THR A 4 -3.30 25.14 6.85
C THR A 4 -4.63 24.96 7.58
N ALA A 5 -5.63 25.77 7.24
CA ALA A 5 -6.96 25.66 7.83
C ALA A 5 -7.49 24.22 7.71
N GLY A 6 -7.99 23.66 8.82
CA GLY A 6 -8.56 22.31 8.88
C GLY A 6 -7.66 21.20 9.45
N VAL A 7 -6.37 21.48 9.72
CA VAL A 7 -5.49 20.51 10.40
C VAL A 7 -5.80 20.49 11.90
N LYS A 8 -6.07 19.29 12.43
CA LYS A 8 -6.29 19.05 13.86
C LYS A 8 -5.00 18.67 14.57
N THR A 9 -4.30 17.65 14.07
CA THR A 9 -3.04 17.17 14.66
C THR A 9 -2.04 16.81 13.58
N VAL A 10 -0.75 16.98 13.90
CA VAL A 10 0.37 16.60 13.03
C VAL A 10 1.33 15.76 13.86
N GLU A 11 1.53 14.52 13.42
CA GLU A 11 2.47 13.60 14.04
C GLU A 11 3.70 13.43 13.14
N VAL A 12 4.89 13.57 13.71
CA VAL A 12 6.15 13.51 12.97
C VAL A 12 7.01 12.38 13.52
N THR A 13 7.10 11.29 12.77
CA THR A 13 7.93 10.12 13.09
C THR A 13 9.27 10.24 12.38
N ARG A 14 10.24 10.90 13.01
CA ARG A 14 11.58 11.14 12.43
C ARG A 14 12.31 9.85 12.06
N LYS A 15 12.18 8.78 12.86
CA LYS A 15 12.82 7.48 12.58
C LYS A 15 12.37 6.86 11.26
N GLN A 16 11.15 7.16 10.81
CA GLN A 16 10.56 6.63 9.58
C GLN A 16 10.49 7.69 8.47
N ASN A 17 11.01 8.91 8.71
CA ASN A 17 10.84 10.07 7.84
C ASN A 17 9.36 10.31 7.43
N ARG A 18 8.42 9.97 8.33
CA ARG A 18 6.98 9.99 8.06
C ARG A 18 6.31 11.14 8.79
N VAL A 19 5.37 11.78 8.10
CA VAL A 19 4.47 12.79 8.68
C VAL A 19 3.03 12.33 8.47
N VAL A 20 2.26 12.30 9.55
CA VAL A 20 0.83 12.00 9.52
C VAL A 20 0.09 13.29 9.88
N VAL A 21 -0.88 13.65 9.06
CA VAL A 21 -1.70 14.85 9.25
C VAL A 21 -3.15 14.40 9.42
N HIS A 22 -3.75 14.71 10.57
CA HIS A 22 -5.16 14.48 10.83
C HIS A 22 -5.93 15.79 10.73
N GLY A 23 -7.07 15.76 10.07
CA GLY A 23 -7.92 16.93 9.90
C GLY A 23 -8.78 16.83 8.65
N TYR A 24 -9.59 17.87 8.44
CA TYR A 24 -10.37 18.02 7.21
C TYR A 24 -9.57 18.89 6.25
N VAL A 25 -8.66 18.27 5.52
CA VAL A 25 -7.74 18.94 4.59
C VAL A 25 -7.57 18.16 3.30
N ASP A 26 -7.35 18.88 2.21
CA ASP A 26 -7.02 18.29 0.92
C ASP A 26 -5.59 17.70 0.95
N PRO A 27 -5.41 16.39 0.72
CA PRO A 27 -4.11 15.73 0.74
C PRO A 27 -3.09 16.34 -0.23
N ASN A 28 -3.53 16.80 -1.41
CA ASN A 28 -2.65 17.38 -2.42
C ASN A 28 -2.11 18.75 -1.97
N ARG A 29 -2.91 19.52 -1.24
CA ARG A 29 -2.46 20.79 -0.64
C ARG A 29 -1.42 20.53 0.44
N VAL A 30 -1.63 19.50 1.28
CA VAL A 30 -0.66 19.08 2.29
C VAL A 30 0.66 18.66 1.64
N LEU A 31 0.61 17.82 0.60
CA LEU A 31 1.80 17.37 -0.11
C LEU A 31 2.59 18.54 -0.72
N LYS A 32 1.91 19.47 -1.42
CA LYS A 32 2.54 20.68 -1.97
C LYS A 32 3.19 21.53 -0.87
N ARG A 33 2.54 21.65 0.29
CA ARG A 33 3.07 22.40 1.43
C ARG A 33 4.32 21.74 2.01
N VAL A 34 4.34 20.42 2.16
CA VAL A 34 5.53 19.69 2.61
C VAL A 34 6.68 19.88 1.59
N LYS A 35 6.40 19.74 0.29
CA LYS A 35 7.38 19.99 -0.79
C LYS A 35 7.93 21.42 -0.79
N SER A 36 7.11 22.42 -0.45
CA SER A 36 7.57 23.80 -0.34
C SER A 36 8.63 24.04 0.76
N THR A 37 8.83 23.07 1.66
CA THR A 37 9.90 23.09 2.67
C THR A 37 11.26 22.68 2.08
N GLY A 38 11.33 22.38 0.78
CA GLY A 38 12.55 21.89 0.11
C GLY A 38 12.81 20.39 0.32
N LYS A 39 11.86 19.67 0.94
CA LYS A 39 11.96 18.22 1.16
C LYS A 39 11.25 17.45 0.04
N VAL A 40 11.83 16.33 -0.37
CA VAL A 40 11.14 15.35 -1.22
C VAL A 40 10.10 14.65 -0.35
N ALA A 41 8.84 14.68 -0.78
CA ALA A 41 7.73 14.06 -0.08
C ALA A 41 6.80 13.38 -1.08
N GLU A 42 6.31 12.21 -0.69
CA GLU A 42 5.39 11.37 -1.44
C GLU A 42 4.30 10.86 -0.49
N PHE A 43 3.18 10.39 -1.03
CA PHE A 43 2.13 9.83 -0.20
C PHE A 43 2.58 8.47 0.36
N TRP A 44 2.40 8.31 1.67
CA TRP A 44 2.59 7.05 2.37
C TRP A 44 1.24 6.34 2.48
N PRO A 45 1.11 5.01 2.25
CA PRO A 45 2.11 4.04 1.82
C PRO A 45 2.20 3.98 0.29
N TYR A 46 3.38 4.21 -0.28
CA TYR A 46 3.60 3.94 -1.70
C TYR A 46 4.09 2.49 -1.85
N VAL A 47 3.16 1.57 -2.06
CA VAL A 47 3.51 0.27 -2.65
C VAL A 47 3.40 0.45 -4.17
N PRO A 48 4.51 0.38 -4.92
CA PRO A 48 4.45 0.47 -6.37
C PRO A 48 3.57 -0.68 -6.89
N GLN A 49 2.39 -0.36 -7.43
CA GLN A 49 1.42 -1.36 -7.90
C GLN A 49 1.99 -2.25 -9.03
N HIS A 50 3.05 -1.82 -9.68
CA HIS A 50 3.68 -2.51 -10.80
C HIS A 50 4.70 -3.58 -10.37
N LEU A 51 4.97 -3.71 -9.07
CA LEU A 51 5.86 -4.75 -8.56
C LEU A 51 5.06 -6.02 -8.30
N ALA A 52 5.57 -7.15 -8.77
CA ALA A 52 5.05 -8.44 -8.36
C ALA A 52 5.23 -8.59 -6.84
N TYR A 53 4.20 -9.12 -6.18
CA TYR A 53 4.15 -9.21 -4.72
C TYR A 53 5.23 -10.17 -4.17
N TYR A 54 5.47 -11.29 -4.88
CA TYR A 54 6.50 -12.27 -4.54
C TYR A 54 7.54 -12.38 -5.68
N PRO A 55 8.52 -11.45 -5.76
CA PRO A 55 9.52 -11.45 -6.83
C PRO A 55 10.48 -12.64 -6.76
N TYR A 56 10.53 -13.33 -5.61
CA TYR A 56 11.33 -14.53 -5.38
C TYR A 56 10.59 -15.84 -5.72
N ALA A 57 9.36 -15.78 -6.21
CA ALA A 57 8.62 -16.97 -6.61
C ALA A 57 9.35 -17.74 -7.72
N ALA A 58 9.30 -19.08 -7.68
CA ALA A 58 9.94 -19.92 -8.67
C ALA A 58 9.40 -19.63 -10.08
N GLY A 59 10.29 -19.31 -11.02
CA GLY A 59 9.93 -18.92 -12.39
C GLY A 59 9.62 -17.43 -12.59
N ALA A 60 9.57 -16.62 -11.53
CA ALA A 60 9.40 -15.17 -11.62
C ALA A 60 10.68 -14.44 -12.06
N TYR A 61 11.85 -14.91 -11.59
CA TYR A 61 13.13 -14.30 -11.91
C TYR A 61 13.58 -14.62 -13.34
N ASP A 62 13.71 -13.58 -14.17
CA ASP A 62 14.26 -13.69 -15.53
C ASP A 62 15.57 -12.88 -15.63
N LYS A 63 16.67 -13.56 -15.96
CA LYS A 63 18.00 -12.95 -16.12
C LYS A 63 18.04 -11.89 -17.23
N LYS A 64 17.07 -11.89 -18.16
CA LYS A 64 16.98 -10.91 -19.25
C LYS A 64 16.19 -9.65 -18.88
N ALA A 65 15.49 -9.64 -17.76
CA ALA A 65 14.67 -8.49 -17.35
C ALA A 65 15.55 -7.36 -16.76
N PRO A 66 15.16 -6.08 -16.92
CA PRO A 66 15.80 -4.96 -16.25
C PRO A 66 15.71 -5.10 -14.72
N ALA A 67 16.64 -4.47 -13.99
CA ALA A 67 16.63 -4.50 -12.52
C ALA A 67 15.29 -3.98 -11.96
N GLY A 68 14.69 -4.76 -11.06
CA GLY A 68 13.38 -4.45 -10.46
C GLY A 68 12.16 -4.99 -11.23
N PHE A 69 12.35 -5.61 -12.38
CA PHE A 69 11.29 -6.25 -13.14
C PHE A 69 11.42 -7.77 -13.09
N VAL A 70 10.34 -8.44 -12.69
CA VAL A 70 10.21 -9.90 -12.72
C VAL A 70 9.07 -10.28 -13.66
N ARG A 71 9.09 -11.50 -14.19
CA ARG A 71 7.99 -11.97 -15.04
C ARG A 71 6.71 -12.04 -14.23
N ASN A 72 5.61 -11.65 -14.87
CA ASN A 72 4.28 -11.88 -14.34
C ASN A 72 3.98 -13.39 -14.44
N VAL A 73 4.18 -14.09 -13.33
CA VAL A 73 3.81 -15.50 -13.16
C VAL A 73 2.72 -15.60 -12.10
N VAL A 74 1.79 -16.52 -12.27
CA VAL A 74 0.62 -16.69 -11.38
C VAL A 74 1.04 -16.87 -9.92
N GLN A 75 2.20 -17.49 -9.67
CA GLN A 75 2.78 -17.72 -8.36
C GLN A 75 3.43 -16.48 -7.72
N ALA A 76 3.74 -15.45 -8.51
CA ALA A 76 4.31 -14.18 -8.03
C ALA A 76 3.22 -13.19 -7.57
N PHE A 77 1.96 -13.52 -7.84
CA PHE A 77 0.79 -12.86 -7.30
C PHE A 77 0.10 -13.84 -6.35
N PRO A 78 -0.56 -13.35 -5.28
CA PRO A 78 -1.53 -14.18 -4.59
C PRO A 78 -2.62 -14.54 -5.62
N ALA A 79 -2.54 -15.74 -6.18
CA ALA A 79 -3.57 -16.23 -7.07
C ALA A 79 -4.87 -16.29 -6.27
N THR A 80 -5.90 -15.61 -6.74
CA THR A 80 -7.29 -15.66 -6.25
C THR A 80 -7.87 -17.09 -6.23
N SER A 81 -7.12 -18.10 -6.69
CA SER A 81 -7.46 -19.51 -6.58
C SER A 81 -6.63 -20.22 -5.50
N SER A 82 -7.29 -20.41 -4.37
CA SER A 82 -7.14 -21.54 -3.44
C SER A 82 -5.90 -21.67 -2.54
N ASN A 83 -4.84 -20.88 -2.69
CA ASN A 83 -3.68 -20.93 -1.76
C ASN A 83 -3.03 -19.55 -1.52
N ALA A 84 -3.81 -18.48 -1.54
CA ALA A 84 -3.34 -17.12 -1.30
C ALA A 84 -2.97 -16.90 0.18
N ALA A 85 -2.05 -15.96 0.41
CA ALA A 85 -1.52 -15.54 1.70
C ALA A 85 -2.59 -15.52 2.82
N PRO A 86 -2.22 -15.87 4.08
CA PRO A 86 -3.18 -15.98 5.18
C PRO A 86 -4.00 -14.71 5.43
N GLU A 87 -3.53 -13.55 4.97
CA GLU A 87 -4.18 -12.25 5.09
C GLU A 87 -5.41 -12.03 4.20
N GLU A 88 -5.47 -12.61 2.98
CA GLU A 88 -6.65 -12.45 2.10
C GLU A 88 -7.83 -13.34 2.51
N ASN A 89 -7.54 -14.45 3.18
CA ASN A 89 -8.56 -15.37 3.69
C ASN A 89 -9.44 -14.70 4.76
N PHE A 90 -8.93 -13.70 5.50
CA PHE A 90 -9.74 -12.96 6.47
C PHE A 90 -10.78 -12.04 5.82
N VAL A 91 -10.53 -11.53 4.61
CA VAL A 91 -11.43 -10.56 3.94
C VAL A 91 -12.68 -11.26 3.40
N SER A 92 -12.57 -12.53 2.98
CA SER A 92 -13.70 -13.31 2.47
C SER A 92 -14.67 -13.81 3.55
N PHE A 93 -14.23 -13.90 4.82
CA PHE A 93 -15.11 -14.26 5.95
C PHE A 93 -16.14 -13.19 6.27
N PHE A 94 -15.87 -11.91 5.96
CA PHE A 94 -16.75 -10.79 6.26
C PHE A 94 -17.52 -10.29 5.02
N SER A 95 -17.53 -11.05 3.93
CA SER A 95 -18.21 -10.66 2.69
C SER A 95 -19.66 -11.16 2.69
N ASP A 96 -20.61 -10.23 2.70
CA ASP A 96 -22.07 -10.50 2.74
C ASP A 96 -22.58 -11.23 1.48
N ASP A 97 -21.89 -11.07 0.34
CA ASP A 97 -22.18 -11.76 -0.93
C ASP A 97 -21.67 -13.21 -0.98
N ASN A 98 -20.90 -13.67 0.01
CA ASN A 98 -20.41 -15.04 0.04
C ASN A 98 -21.45 -15.97 0.68
N VAL A 99 -22.19 -16.69 -0.17
CA VAL A 99 -23.21 -17.68 0.24
C VAL A 99 -22.64 -18.80 1.15
N HIS A 100 -21.32 -18.98 1.17
CA HIS A 100 -20.61 -19.93 2.03
C HIS A 100 -20.04 -19.33 3.33
N ALA A 101 -20.13 -18.00 3.54
CA ALA A 101 -19.61 -17.34 4.75
C ALA A 101 -20.56 -17.42 5.97
N CYS A 102 -21.79 -17.92 5.80
CA CYS A 102 -22.77 -18.08 6.89
C CYS A 102 -22.49 -19.28 7.81
N SER A 103 -21.27 -19.42 8.33
CA SER A 103 -21.01 -20.31 9.47
C SER A 103 -19.80 -19.86 10.29
N VAL A 104 -20.01 -18.91 11.18
CA VAL A 104 -19.19 -18.75 12.39
C VAL A 104 -20.17 -18.74 13.56
N MET A 105 -20.30 -19.89 14.23
CA MET A 105 -20.92 -20.01 15.57
C MET A 105 -19.88 -19.68 16.63
#